data_AF-X1EK90-F1
#
_entry.id   AF-X1EK90-F1
#
_cell.length_a   1.000
_cell.length_b   1.000
_cell.length_c   1.000
_cell.angle_alpha   90.00
_cell.angle_beta   90.00
_cell.angle_gamma   90.00
#
_symmetry.space_group_name_H-M   'P 1'
#
loop_
_entity.id
_entity.type
_entity.pdbx_description
1 polymer ?
#
loop_
_entity_poly.entity_id
_entity_poly.type
_entity_poly.pdbx_seq_one_letter_code
_entity_poly.pdbx_strand_id
1 'polypeptide(L)'
;MSTLSKNKLIALLTGVILTFTIQSSTAASTLLVSLVNTGIMSLSQTLSILLGTSMGTTLAAQIIAFKVSDYALLIIVLGFGLKLLGRKRKQRFIGNILLGIGFIFLGMKVMSESVVPLKDHALFKETLINLEHIPLLALLVSALFTSLIQSSTATMGLTISLAMQGLIS
;
A
#
# COMPACT_ATOMS: atom_id res chain seq x y z
N MET A 1 -9.62 -1.34 29.06
CA MET A 1 -9.15 -0.43 27.99
C MET A 1 -8.17 0.65 28.49
N SER A 2 -7.43 0.42 29.59
CA SER A 2 -6.49 1.39 30.20
C SER A 2 -5.02 1.17 29.83
N THR A 3 -4.68 0.06 29.16
CA THR A 3 -3.31 -0.26 28.73
C THR A 3 -2.92 0.33 27.37
N LEU A 4 -3.89 0.77 26.55
CA LEU A 4 -3.61 1.53 25.32
C LEU A 4 -3.22 3.00 25.60
N SER A 5 -3.41 3.49 26.83
CA SER A 5 -3.23 4.89 27.21
C SER A 5 -1.80 5.28 27.58
N LYS A 6 -0.90 4.34 27.91
CA LYS A 6 0.41 4.69 28.49
C LYS A 6 1.57 4.76 27.49
N ASN A 7 1.43 4.22 26.28
CA ASN A 7 2.52 4.24 25.30
C ASN A 7 2.02 4.75 23.94
N LYS A 8 2.42 5.97 23.59
CA LYS A 8 2.27 6.53 22.22
C LYS A 8 2.77 5.57 21.15
N LEU A 9 3.78 4.77 21.50
CA LEU A 9 4.34 3.67 20.69
C LEU A 9 3.33 2.57 20.34
N ILE A 10 2.45 2.18 21.28
CA ILE A 10 1.42 1.15 21.02
C ILE A 10 0.34 1.71 20.10
N ALA A 11 -0.06 2.97 20.29
CA ALA A 11 -1.01 3.65 19.41
C ALA A 11 -0.46 3.80 17.98
N LEU A 12 0.82 4.15 17.85
CA LEU A 12 1.51 4.24 16.57
C LEU A 12 1.58 2.89 15.87
N LEU A 13 2.00 1.83 16.57
CA LEU A 13 2.03 0.46 16.01
C LEU A 13 0.63 -0.03 15.60
N THR A 14 -0.40 0.33 16.37
CA THR A 14 -1.78 0.01 16.04
C THR A 14 -2.18 0.71 14.72
N GLY A 15 -1.77 1.96 14.51
CA GLY A 15 -1.95 2.68 13.26
C GLY A 15 -1.24 2.02 12.07
N VAL A 16 -0.01 1.55 12.26
CA VAL A 16 0.73 0.82 11.21
C VAL A 16 -0.02 -0.46 10.82
N ILE A 17 -0.45 -1.26 11.80
CA ILE A 17 -1.21 -2.50 11.55
C ILE A 17 -2.56 -2.21 10.87
N LEU A 18 -3.23 -1.14 11.31
CA LEU A 18 -4.49 -0.70 10.73
C LEU A 18 -4.31 -0.34 9.25
N THR A 19 -3.24 0.36 8.89
CA THR A 19 -2.90 0.65 7.48
C THR A 19 -2.66 -0.60 6.66
N PHE A 20 -1.93 -1.59 7.18
CA PHE A 20 -1.73 -2.85 6.44
C PHE A 20 -3.04 -3.61 6.21
N THR A 21 -4.03 -3.42 7.08
CA THR A 21 -5.32 -4.10 6.98
C THR A 21 -6.29 -3.37 6.05
N ILE A 22 -6.41 -2.05 6.21
CA ILE A 22 -7.38 -1.23 5.46
C ILE A 22 -6.80 -0.79 4.11
N GLN A 23 -5.48 -0.63 3.99
CA GLN A 23 -4.71 -0.17 2.82
C GLN A 23 -5.12 1.19 2.20
N SER A 24 -6.25 1.74 2.63
CA SER A 24 -6.79 3.04 2.27
C SER A 24 -6.64 4.02 3.42
N SER A 25 -5.73 4.99 3.27
CA SER A 25 -5.52 6.06 4.25
C SER A 25 -6.78 6.90 4.48
N THR A 26 -7.60 7.08 3.42
CA THR A 26 -8.87 7.81 3.51
C THR A 26 -9.87 7.05 4.38
N ALA A 27 -10.03 5.75 4.16
CA ALA A 27 -10.93 4.92 4.96
C ALA A 27 -10.46 4.80 6.42
N ALA A 28 -9.15 4.73 6.65
CA ALA A 28 -8.59 4.69 8.00
C ALA A 28 -8.86 6.01 8.76
N SER A 29 -8.66 7.16 8.11
CA SER A 29 -8.88 8.48 8.71
C SER A 29 -10.36 8.72 9.03
N THR A 30 -11.28 8.36 8.14
CA THR A 30 -12.73 8.53 8.39
C THR A 30 -13.23 7.62 9.51
N LEU A 31 -12.72 6.39 9.59
CA LEU A 31 -13.00 5.49 10.71
C LEU A 31 -12.54 6.09 12.04
N LEU A 32 -11.33 6.63 12.10
CA LEU A 32 -10.81 7.24 13.32
C LEU A 32 -11.60 8.48 13.75
N VAL A 33 -11.97 9.34 12.80
CA VAL A 33 -12.86 10.49 13.07
C VAL A 33 -14.22 10.02 13.60
N SER A 34 -14.78 8.93 13.05
CA SER A 34 -16.02 8.32 13.53
C SER A 34 -15.90 7.79 14.98
N LEU A 35 -14.77 7.16 15.32
CA LEU A 35 -14.50 6.69 16.69
C LEU A 35 -14.31 7.83 17.70
N VAL A 36 -13.81 8.99 17.26
CA VAL A 36 -13.76 10.20 18.10
C VAL A 36 -15.16 10.77 18.30
N ASN A 37 -15.94 10.87 17.22
CA ASN A 37 -17.29 11.44 17.28
C ASN A 37 -18.24 10.62 18.18
N THR A 38 -18.03 9.30 18.25
CA THR A 38 -18.77 8.39 19.14
C THR A 38 -18.26 8.36 20.58
N GLY A 39 -17.20 9.12 20.90
CA GLY A 39 -16.61 9.18 22.24
C GLY A 39 -15.81 7.93 22.63
N ILE A 40 -15.60 6.99 21.71
CA ILE A 40 -14.88 5.73 21.96
C ILE A 40 -13.37 5.96 22.11
N MET A 41 -12.83 6.98 21.41
CA MET A 41 -11.41 7.36 21.45
C MET A 41 -11.22 8.85 21.68
N SER A 42 -10.16 9.21 22.40
CA SER A 42 -9.76 10.62 22.55
C SER A 42 -9.03 11.14 21.31
N LEU A 43 -9.06 12.46 21.10
CA LEU A 43 -8.34 13.12 20.00
C LEU A 43 -6.84 12.81 20.02
N SER A 44 -6.22 12.79 21.21
CA SER A 44 -4.80 12.49 21.38
C SER A 44 -4.42 11.07 20.96
N GLN A 45 -5.27 10.09 21.27
CA GLN A 45 -5.10 8.70 20.82
C GLN A 45 -5.26 8.59 19.29
N THR A 46 -6.28 9.25 18.76
CA THR A 46 -6.55 9.27 17.32
C THR A 46 -5.41 9.89 16.52
N LEU A 47 -4.86 11.01 16.96
CA LEU A 47 -3.69 11.64 16.34
C LEU A 47 -2.49 10.69 16.34
N SER A 48 -2.25 9.97 17.44
CA SER A 48 -1.15 9.00 17.53
C SER A 48 -1.34 7.82 16.56
N ILE A 49 -2.57 7.33 16.39
CA ILE A 49 -2.89 6.27 15.43
C ILE A 49 -2.79 6.79 14.00
N LEU A 50 -3.29 8.00 13.73
CA LEU A 50 -3.22 8.65 12.42
C LEU A 50 -1.76 8.83 11.97
N LEU A 51 -0.88 9.29 12.87
CA LEU A 51 0.56 9.35 12.60
C LEU A 51 1.13 7.97 12.26
N GLY A 52 0.72 6.93 12.99
CA GLY A 52 1.06 5.54 12.67
C GLY A 52 0.55 5.10 11.30
N THR A 53 -0.65 5.54 10.89
CA THR A 53 -1.21 5.15 9.59
C THR A 53 -0.40 5.70 8.42
N SER A 54 0.04 6.95 8.50
CA SER A 54 0.91 7.59 7.49
C SER A 54 2.31 6.97 7.44
N MET A 55 2.86 6.61 8.61
CA MET A 55 4.12 5.85 8.68
C MET A 55 3.98 4.47 8.02
N GLY A 56 2.86 3.77 8.24
CA GLY A 56 2.57 2.48 7.61
C GLY A 56 2.57 2.54 6.08
N THR A 57 1.96 3.58 5.49
CA THR A 57 1.95 3.77 4.03
C THR A 57 3.35 4.03 3.49
N THR A 58 4.18 4.77 4.24
CA THR A 58 5.59 5.02 3.88
C THR A 58 6.41 3.74 3.93
N LEU A 59 6.24 2.93 4.97
CA LEU A 59 6.89 1.62 5.08
C LEU A 59 6.49 0.70 3.94
N ALA A 60 5.20 0.67 3.56
CA ALA A 60 4.74 -0.10 2.41
C ALA A 60 5.40 0.35 1.11
N ALA A 61 5.47 1.67 0.86
CA ALA A 61 6.16 2.22 -0.31
C ALA A 61 7.65 1.84 -0.33
N GLN A 62 8.31 1.87 0.82
CA GLN A 62 9.72 1.51 0.94
C GLN A 62 9.96 0.01 0.71
N ILE A 63 9.07 -0.86 1.21
CA ILE A 63 9.12 -2.30 0.94
C ILE A 63 8.98 -2.58 -0.56
N ILE A 64 8.11 -1.84 -1.26
CA ILE A 64 7.97 -1.95 -2.72
C ILE A 64 9.24 -1.46 -3.43
N ALA A 65 9.79 -0.31 -3.01
CA ALA A 65 11.01 0.27 -3.59
C ALA A 65 12.24 -0.66 -3.45
N PHE A 66 12.33 -1.41 -2.35
CA PHE A 66 13.37 -2.42 -2.15
C PHE A 66 13.18 -3.72 -2.95
N LYS A 67 12.24 -3.77 -3.91
CA LYS A 67 11.94 -4.96 -4.74
C LYS A 67 11.59 -6.21 -3.91
N VAL A 68 11.04 -6.04 -2.71
CA VAL A 68 10.58 -7.19 -1.90
C VAL A 68 9.46 -7.95 -2.63
N SER A 69 8.77 -7.31 -3.58
CA SER A 69 7.83 -7.92 -4.51
C SER A 69 8.40 -9.10 -5.32
N ASP A 70 9.71 -9.16 -5.57
CA ASP A 70 10.32 -10.31 -6.25
C ASP A 70 10.38 -11.56 -5.35
N TYR A 71 10.46 -11.34 -4.04
CA TYR A 71 10.40 -12.40 -3.04
C TYR A 71 8.97 -12.79 -2.65
N ALA A 72 7.95 -12.21 -3.30
CA ALA A 72 6.54 -12.51 -3.02
C ALA A 72 6.23 -14.01 -3.07
N LEU A 73 6.72 -14.70 -4.10
CA LEU A 73 6.55 -16.15 -4.25
C LEU A 73 7.19 -16.92 -3.08
N LEU A 74 8.35 -16.48 -2.60
CA LEU A 74 9.06 -17.11 -1.48
C LEU A 74 8.28 -16.92 -0.17
N ILE A 75 7.71 -15.73 0.05
CA ILE A 75 6.83 -15.43 1.18
C ILE A 75 5.56 -16.27 1.13
N ILE A 76 4.96 -16.46 -0.05
CA ILE A 76 3.79 -17.33 -0.24
C ILE A 76 4.13 -18.78 0.09
N VAL A 77 5.26 -19.31 -0.39
CA VAL A 77 5.69 -20.68 -0.11
C VAL A 77 5.91 -20.89 1.40
N LEU A 78 6.58 -19.94 2.07
CA LEU A 78 6.76 -19.97 3.52
C LEU A 78 5.41 -19.91 4.26
N GLY A 79 4.51 -19.02 3.85
CA GLY A 79 3.17 -18.86 4.44
C GLY A 79 2.31 -20.12 4.26
N PHE A 80 2.33 -20.70 3.07
CA PHE A 80 1.63 -21.95 2.76
C PHE A 80 2.21 -23.13 3.56
N GLY A 81 3.53 -23.24 3.64
CA GLY A 81 4.22 -24.25 4.43
C GLY A 81 3.88 -24.15 5.92
N LEU A 82 3.92 -22.96 6.50
CA LEU A 82 3.54 -22.71 7.90
C LEU A 82 2.06 -23.00 8.17
N LYS A 83 1.18 -22.74 7.20
CA LYS A 83 -0.25 -23.05 7.31
C LYS A 83 -0.51 -24.55 7.26
N LEU A 84 0.17 -25.28 6.36
CA LEU A 84 -0.06 -26.70 6.13
C LEU A 84 0.62 -27.57 7.20
N LEU A 85 1.88 -27.27 7.56
CA LEU A 85 2.65 -27.99 8.59
C LEU A 85 2.34 -27.50 10.02
N GLY A 86 1.65 -26.36 10.15
CA GLY A 86 1.31 -25.77 11.44
C GLY A 86 0.38 -26.65 12.27
N ARG A 87 0.92 -27.28 13.31
CA ARG A 87 0.15 -28.08 14.29
C ARG A 87 -0.62 -27.20 15.28
N LYS A 88 -0.13 -25.98 15.54
CA LYS A 88 -0.74 -25.05 16.51
C LYS A 88 -1.61 -23.98 15.81
N ARG A 89 -2.71 -23.57 16.46
CA ARG A 89 -3.61 -22.51 15.96
C ARG A 89 -2.87 -21.19 15.66
N LYS A 90 -1.86 -20.84 16.47
CA LYS A 90 -0.99 -19.67 16.25
C LYS A 90 -0.14 -19.77 14.97
N GLN A 91 0.41 -20.95 14.67
CA GLN A 91 1.23 -21.15 13.46
C GLN A 91 0.39 -21.01 12.19
N ARG A 92 -0.81 -21.58 12.18
CA ARG A 92 -1.75 -21.43 11.05
C ARG A 92 -2.17 -19.97 10.84
N PHE A 93 -2.37 -19.22 11.92
CA PHE A 93 -2.72 -17.80 11.85
C PHE A 93 -1.58 -16.96 11.26
N ILE A 94 -0.33 -17.18 11.70
CA ILE A 94 0.86 -16.53 11.12
C ILE A 94 1.03 -16.92 9.65
N GLY A 95 0.77 -18.19 9.28
CA GLY A 95 0.77 -18.64 7.88
C GLY A 95 -0.25 -17.89 7.02
N ASN A 96 -1.47 -17.66 7.53
CA ASN A 96 -2.48 -16.87 6.82
C ASN A 96 -2.05 -15.41 6.63
N ILE A 97 -1.40 -14.80 7.62
CA ILE A 97 -0.87 -13.43 7.51
C ILE A 97 0.22 -13.38 6.42
N LEU A 98 1.19 -14.30 6.45
CA LEU A 98 2.25 -14.37 5.44
C LEU A 98 1.68 -14.59 4.03
N LEU A 99 0.68 -15.46 3.89
CA LEU A 99 -0.01 -15.68 2.62
C LEU A 99 -0.69 -14.40 2.12
N GLY A 100 -1.42 -13.68 2.98
CA GLY A 100 -2.05 -12.42 2.63
C GLY A 100 -1.04 -11.38 2.14
N ILE A 101 0.05 -11.20 2.89
CA ILE A 101 1.16 -10.30 2.52
C ILE A 101 1.79 -10.73 1.18
N GLY A 102 2.06 -12.03 1.01
CA GLY A 102 2.64 -12.58 -0.21
C GLY A 102 1.74 -12.38 -1.43
N PHE A 103 0.43 -12.58 -1.29
CA PHE A 103 -0.53 -12.32 -2.38
C PHE A 103 -0.66 -10.84 -2.72
N ILE A 104 -0.60 -9.93 -1.74
CA ILE A 104 -0.57 -8.48 -2.00
C ILE A 104 0.66 -8.13 -2.84
N PHE A 105 1.86 -8.61 -2.46
CA PHE A 105 3.08 -8.37 -3.23
C PHE A 105 3.04 -8.99 -4.63
N LEU A 106 2.50 -10.20 -4.76
CA LEU A 106 2.33 -10.85 -6.07
C LEU A 106 1.36 -10.06 -6.96
N GLY A 107 0.22 -9.62 -6.42
CA GLY A 107 -0.74 -8.79 -7.13
C GLY A 107 -0.11 -7.49 -7.62
N MET A 108 0.65 -6.81 -6.76
CA MET A 108 1.39 -5.60 -7.15
C MET A 108 2.45 -5.85 -8.23
N LYS A 109 3.14 -7.01 -8.18
CA LYS A 109 4.11 -7.41 -9.22
C LYS A 109 3.41 -7.61 -10.57
N VAL A 110 2.31 -8.35 -10.60
CA VAL A 110 1.50 -8.57 -11.82
C VAL A 110 0.99 -7.25 -12.38
N MET A 111 0.48 -6.35 -11.53
CA MET A 111 0.05 -5.02 -11.97
C MET A 111 1.20 -4.22 -12.59
N SER A 112 2.39 -4.27 -11.99
CA SER A 112 3.58 -3.60 -12.50
C SER A 112 4.06 -4.16 -13.84
N GLU A 113 4.11 -5.49 -13.97
CA GLU A 113 4.50 -6.17 -15.21
C GLU A 113 3.48 -5.93 -16.33
N SER A 114 2.19 -5.85 -16.02
CA SER A 114 1.11 -5.60 -17.00
C SER A 114 1.13 -4.18 -17.57
N VAL A 115 1.80 -3.24 -16.90
CA VAL A 115 1.93 -1.86 -17.37
C VAL A 115 3.18 -1.67 -18.25
N VAL A 116 4.13 -2.62 -18.24
CA VAL A 116 5.33 -2.59 -19.09
C VAL A 116 5.04 -2.51 -20.59
N PRO A 117 4.06 -3.27 -21.15
CA PRO A 117 3.78 -3.23 -22.59
C PRO A 117 3.19 -1.91 -23.07
N LEU A 118 2.67 -1.05 -22.17
CA LEU A 118 2.16 0.27 -22.56
C LEU A 118 3.26 1.18 -23.13
N LYS A 119 4.54 0.88 -22.87
CA LYS A 119 5.70 1.60 -23.41
C LYS A 119 5.88 1.46 -24.91
N ASP A 120 5.50 0.30 -25.45
CA ASP A 120 5.78 -0.08 -26.82
C ASP A 120 4.64 0.32 -27.77
N HIS A 121 3.50 0.74 -27.22
CA HIS A 121 2.42 1.32 -28.02
C HIS A 121 2.81 2.73 -28.48
N ALA A 122 2.98 2.90 -29.79
CA ALA A 122 3.31 4.18 -30.45
C ALA A 122 2.39 5.33 -30.00
N LEU A 123 1.11 5.06 -29.75
CA LEU A 123 0.14 6.02 -29.21
C LEU A 123 0.52 6.57 -27.83
N PHE A 124 1.11 5.76 -26.94
CA PHE A 124 1.53 6.20 -25.61
C PHE A 124 2.76 7.10 -25.67
N LYS A 125 3.67 6.83 -26.62
CA LYS A 125 4.88 7.61 -26.84
C LYS A 125 4.58 8.97 -27.48
N GLU A 126 3.73 9.00 -28.50
CA GLU A 126 3.27 10.26 -29.12
C GLU A 126 2.42 11.11 -28.16
N THR A 127 1.55 10.50 -27.35
CA THR A 127 0.78 11.24 -26.35
C THR A 127 1.68 11.82 -25.25
N LEU A 128 2.73 11.12 -24.81
CA LEU A 128 3.70 11.66 -23.85
C LEU A 128 4.47 12.87 -24.39
N ILE A 129 4.96 12.80 -25.64
CA ILE A 129 5.70 13.89 -26.28
C ILE A 129 4.79 15.12 -26.51
N ASN A 130 3.53 14.90 -26.91
CA ASN A 130 2.57 15.99 -27.09
C ASN A 130 2.09 16.59 -25.75
N LEU A 131 2.09 15.81 -24.65
CA LEU A 131 1.72 16.28 -23.31
C LEU A 131 2.78 17.22 -22.70
N GLU A 132 4.06 17.03 -23.07
CA GLU A 132 5.18 17.84 -22.56
C GLU A 132 5.05 19.33 -22.95
N HIS A 133 4.42 19.60 -24.09
CA HIS A 133 4.19 20.96 -24.59
C HIS A 133 2.95 21.66 -23.97
N ILE A 134 2.06 20.93 -23.29
CA ILE A 134 0.82 21.49 -22.71
C ILE A 134 0.65 20.99 -21.25
N PRO A 135 1.22 21.69 -20.25
CA PRO A 135 1.21 21.25 -18.85
C PRO A 135 -0.21 21.09 -18.27
N LEU A 136 -1.20 21.83 -18.78
CA LEU A 136 -2.60 21.74 -18.37
C LEU A 136 -3.25 20.41 -18.79
N LEU A 137 -2.89 19.88 -19.96
CA LEU A 137 -3.41 18.62 -20.49
C LEU A 137 -2.76 17.42 -19.77
N ALA A 138 -1.45 17.52 -19.48
CA ALA A 138 -0.75 16.54 -18.64
C ALA A 138 -1.35 16.45 -17.22
N LEU A 139 -1.73 17.59 -16.62
CA LEU A 139 -2.42 17.62 -15.34
C LEU A 139 -3.80 16.94 -15.39
N LEU A 140 -4.59 17.18 -16.45
CA LEU A 140 -5.89 16.53 -16.61
C LEU A 140 -5.77 15.01 -16.82
N VAL A 141 -4.82 14.56 -17.64
CA VAL A 141 -4.61 13.14 -17.90
C VAL A 141 -4.13 12.41 -16.64
N SER A 142 -3.17 12.99 -15.90
CA SER A 142 -2.71 12.41 -14.63
C SER A 142 -3.78 12.42 -13.54
N ALA A 143 -4.63 13.45 -13.48
CA ALA A 143 -5.79 13.50 -12.59
C ALA A 143 -6.83 12.42 -12.93
N LEU A 144 -7.13 12.23 -14.22
CA LEU A 144 -8.04 11.17 -14.68
C LEU A 144 -7.48 9.78 -14.34
N PHE A 145 -6.20 9.55 -14.60
CA PHE A 145 -5.53 8.27 -14.33
C PHE A 145 -5.47 7.96 -12.82
N THR A 146 -5.17 8.96 -12.00
CA THR A 146 -5.17 8.84 -10.54
C THR A 146 -6.58 8.57 -9.99
N SER A 147 -7.59 9.24 -10.55
CA SER A 147 -9.00 9.05 -10.19
C SER A 147 -9.46 7.62 -10.50
N LEU A 148 -9.05 7.05 -11.63
CA LEU A 148 -9.37 5.69 -12.03
C LEU A 148 -8.70 4.62 -11.16
N ILE A 149 -7.44 4.83 -10.78
CA ILE A 149 -6.71 3.84 -9.97
C ILE A 149 -7.19 3.85 -8.51
N GLN A 150 -7.64 5.00 -7.98
CA GLN A 150 -8.20 5.22 -6.63
C GLN A 150 -7.33 4.75 -5.43
N SER A 151 -6.28 3.98 -5.68
CA SER A 151 -5.42 3.33 -4.69
C SER A 151 -4.05 3.99 -4.72
N SER A 152 -3.74 4.75 -3.67
CA SER A 152 -2.47 5.45 -3.53
C SER A 152 -1.27 4.51 -3.49
N THR A 153 -1.42 3.31 -2.91
CA THR A 153 -0.34 2.30 -2.85
C THR A 153 -0.12 1.61 -4.20
N ALA A 154 -1.18 1.35 -4.97
CA ALA A 154 -1.05 0.83 -6.33
C ALA A 154 -0.40 1.86 -7.25
N THR A 155 -0.81 3.13 -7.18
CA THR A 155 -0.19 4.22 -7.94
C THR A 155 1.29 4.38 -7.58
N MET A 156 1.66 4.38 -6.28
CA MET A 156 3.07 4.42 -5.87
C MET A 156 3.86 3.22 -6.41
N GLY A 157 3.31 2.00 -6.32
CA GLY A 157 3.99 0.81 -6.84
C GLY A 157 4.22 0.88 -8.35
N LEU A 158 3.22 1.37 -9.09
CA LEU A 158 3.36 1.62 -10.53
C LEU A 158 4.41 2.70 -10.82
N THR A 159 4.34 3.87 -10.19
CA THR A 159 5.31 4.96 -10.41
C THR A 159 6.72 4.53 -10.08
N ILE A 160 6.94 3.84 -8.95
CA ILE A 160 8.25 3.30 -8.57
C ILE A 160 8.72 2.29 -9.62
N SER A 161 7.86 1.37 -10.07
CA SER A 161 8.21 0.40 -11.09
C SER A 161 8.55 1.06 -12.44
N LEU A 162 7.80 2.08 -12.85
CA LEU A 162 8.05 2.83 -14.08
C LEU A 162 9.36 3.64 -13.99
N ALA A 163 9.66 4.23 -12.84
CA ALA A 163 10.91 4.93 -12.57
C ALA A 163 12.12 3.96 -12.56
N MET A 164 11.99 2.79 -11.93
CA MET A 164 13.02 1.74 -11.95
C MET A 164 13.33 1.22 -13.36
N GLN A 165 12.41 1.40 -14.30
CA GLN A 165 12.55 1.01 -15.70
C GLN A 165 12.91 2.20 -16.62
N GLY A 166 13.24 3.37 -16.07
CA GLY A 166 13.80 4.51 -16.80
C GLY A 166 12.81 5.30 -17.67
N LEU A 167 11.50 5.16 -17.46
CA LEU A 167 10.49 5.87 -18.26
C LEU A 167 10.15 7.28 -17.77
N ILE A 168 10.35 7.53 -16.49
CA ILE A 168 9.95 8.74 -15.81
C ILE A 168 11.14 9.14 -14.95
N SER A 169 11.66 10.35 -15.17
CA SER A 169 12.74 10.96 -14.37
C SER A 169 12.14 11.84 -13.28
#